data_AF-A0A4Y2MHN9-F1
#
_entry.id   AF-A0A4Y2MHN9-F1
#
_cell.length_a   1.000
_cell.length_b   1.000
_cell.length_c   1.000
_cell.angle_alpha   90.00
_cell.angle_beta   90.00
_cell.angle_gamma   90.00
#
_symmetry.space_group_name_H-M   'P 1'
#
loop_
_entity.id
_entity.type
_entity.pdbx_description
1 polymer ?
#
loop_
_entity_poly.entity_id
_entity_poly.type
_entity_poly.pdbx_seq_one_letter_code
_entity_poly.pdbx_strand_id
1 'polypeptide(L)'
;MIKWLVTLGAVQENVRLDNQHVYYFAKYMYPEVTEPTFIKAFLKKLNLNLWINYHDMPEMLEYFLCHLRRNGGTFKDNTERCEPIELSIRNLRFLNIASILKFQDAPRVPSVDTVWFIYNRLFGISPTASAAECLRLLWNSLPDAFFSFEEIEMALQAGLSYNFYSGAVGVFQARVELRSLKHLCRPTVRRMLWESGCWIPDGIRLTGVPRHFQSFLNLEA
;
A
#
# COMPACT_ATOMS: atom_id res chain seq x y z
N MET A 1 5.20 -29.44 -10.48
CA MET A 1 5.10 -28.13 -11.17
C MET A 1 4.39 -28.24 -12.52
N ILE A 2 4.84 -29.11 -13.44
CA ILE A 2 4.26 -29.29 -14.80
C ILE A 2 2.76 -29.68 -14.78
N LYS A 3 2.33 -30.56 -13.87
CA LYS A 3 0.92 -30.99 -13.78
C LYS A 3 -0.05 -29.84 -13.42
N TRP A 4 0.45 -28.84 -12.68
CA TRP A 4 -0.29 -27.62 -12.30
C TRP A 4 -0.33 -26.59 -13.43
N LEU A 5 0.76 -26.42 -14.20
CA LEU A 5 0.78 -25.61 -15.42
C LEU A 5 -0.30 -26.05 -16.42
N VAL A 6 -0.51 -27.36 -16.57
CA VAL A 6 -1.53 -27.95 -17.46
C VAL A 6 -2.96 -27.77 -16.90
N THR A 7 -3.13 -27.70 -15.57
CA THR A 7 -4.47 -27.58 -14.94
C THR A 7 -4.88 -26.15 -14.61
N LEU A 8 -3.95 -25.20 -14.44
CA LEU A 8 -4.30 -23.82 -14.06
C LEU A 8 -5.24 -23.16 -15.09
N GLY A 9 -5.07 -23.47 -16.38
CA GLY A 9 -5.96 -23.03 -17.45
C GLY A 9 -7.25 -23.85 -17.60
N ALA A 10 -7.29 -25.08 -17.05
CA ALA A 10 -8.43 -26.00 -17.15
C ALA A 10 -9.36 -25.94 -15.92
N VAL A 11 -8.91 -25.37 -14.81
CA VAL A 11 -9.70 -25.20 -13.58
C VAL A 11 -10.69 -24.06 -13.78
N GLN A 12 -11.98 -24.32 -13.56
CA GLN A 12 -13.10 -23.36 -13.65
C GLN A 12 -12.77 -21.99 -13.03
N GLU A 13 -13.32 -20.91 -13.62
CA GLU A 13 -13.07 -19.52 -13.20
C GLU A 13 -13.41 -19.26 -11.73
N ASN A 14 -14.29 -20.06 -11.13
CA ASN A 14 -14.77 -19.88 -9.76
C ASN A 14 -13.86 -20.49 -8.68
N VAL A 15 -12.81 -21.23 -9.06
CA VAL A 15 -11.90 -21.84 -8.07
C VAL A 15 -10.77 -20.87 -7.77
N ARG A 16 -10.81 -20.31 -6.55
CA ARG A 16 -9.72 -19.53 -5.96
C ARG A 16 -8.68 -20.47 -5.34
N LEU A 17 -7.41 -20.08 -5.40
CA LEU A 17 -6.35 -20.83 -4.74
C LEU A 17 -6.39 -20.59 -3.23
N ASP A 18 -6.15 -21.64 -2.45
CA ASP A 18 -5.95 -21.52 -1.00
C ASP A 18 -4.64 -20.76 -0.68
N ASN A 19 -4.64 -19.97 0.39
CA ASN A 19 -3.54 -19.06 0.73
C ASN A 19 -2.21 -19.76 0.95
N GLN A 20 -2.22 -20.96 1.56
CA GLN A 20 -0.98 -21.67 1.83
C GLN A 20 -0.36 -22.15 0.51
N HIS A 21 -1.20 -22.63 -0.41
CA HIS A 21 -0.76 -23.01 -1.76
C HIS A 21 -0.28 -21.81 -2.56
N VAL A 22 -0.97 -20.68 -2.49
CA VAL A 22 -0.55 -19.41 -3.10
C VAL A 22 0.82 -19.01 -2.60
N TYR A 23 1.04 -19.02 -1.27
CA TYR A 23 2.32 -18.62 -0.68
C TYR A 23 3.48 -19.48 -1.17
N TYR A 24 3.35 -20.81 -1.08
CA TYR A 24 4.41 -21.71 -1.54
C TYR A 24 4.68 -21.53 -3.03
N PHE A 25 3.62 -21.46 -3.84
CA PHE A 25 3.73 -21.32 -5.28
C PHE A 25 4.39 -20.00 -5.66
N ALA A 26 3.93 -18.89 -5.07
CA ALA A 26 4.50 -17.57 -5.25
C ALA A 26 5.98 -17.51 -4.86
N LYS A 27 6.35 -18.14 -3.73
CA LYS A 27 7.74 -18.19 -3.26
C LYS A 27 8.68 -18.91 -4.23
N TYR A 28 8.23 -19.96 -4.90
CA TYR A 28 9.05 -20.67 -5.89
C TYR A 28 8.97 -20.07 -7.29
N MET A 29 7.89 -19.36 -7.61
CA MET A 29 7.76 -18.65 -8.88
C MET A 29 8.55 -17.34 -8.90
N TYR A 30 8.55 -16.62 -7.79
CA TYR A 30 9.23 -15.34 -7.68
C TYR A 30 10.71 -15.56 -7.32
N PRO A 31 11.68 -14.98 -8.05
CA PRO A 31 11.54 -14.15 -9.26
C PRO A 31 11.70 -14.94 -10.58
N GLU A 32 11.88 -16.26 -10.54
CA GLU A 32 12.37 -17.05 -11.68
C GLU A 32 11.37 -17.22 -12.84
N VAL A 33 10.07 -17.17 -12.56
CA VAL A 33 9.03 -17.35 -13.57
C VAL A 33 8.69 -16.01 -14.21
N THR A 34 8.91 -15.91 -15.52
CA THR A 34 8.66 -14.68 -16.31
C THR A 34 7.61 -14.86 -17.40
N GLU A 35 7.08 -16.08 -17.58
CA GLU A 35 6.09 -16.40 -18.61
C GLU A 35 4.77 -15.62 -18.41
N PRO A 36 4.44 -14.65 -19.29
CA PRO A 36 3.32 -13.74 -19.05
C PRO A 36 1.96 -14.43 -19.02
N THR A 37 1.77 -15.47 -19.84
CA THR A 37 0.53 -16.25 -19.94
C THR A 37 0.21 -16.97 -18.63
N PHE A 38 1.22 -17.60 -18.03
CA PHE A 38 1.09 -18.30 -16.77
C PHE A 38 0.85 -17.34 -15.60
N ILE A 39 1.64 -16.26 -15.52
CA ILE A 39 1.46 -15.25 -14.46
C ILE A 39 0.06 -14.64 -14.53
N LYS A 40 -0.44 -14.36 -15.75
CA LYS A 40 -1.81 -13.87 -15.96
C LYS A 40 -2.85 -14.87 -15.45
N ALA A 41 -2.68 -16.15 -15.74
CA ALA A 41 -3.60 -17.21 -15.27
C ALA A 41 -3.56 -17.37 -13.74
N PHE A 42 -2.38 -17.26 -13.13
CA PHE A 42 -2.23 -17.28 -11.67
C PHE A 42 -2.89 -16.07 -11.01
N LEU A 43 -2.63 -14.85 -11.49
CA LEU A 43 -3.20 -13.63 -10.93
C LEU A 43 -4.73 -13.59 -11.03
N LYS A 44 -5.33 -14.21 -12.06
CA LYS A 44 -6.78 -14.38 -12.15
C LYS A 44 -7.39 -15.23 -11.03
N LYS A 45 -6.61 -16.15 -10.44
CA LYS A 45 -7.06 -17.06 -9.37
C LYS A 45 -6.59 -16.62 -7.97
N LEU A 46 -5.70 -15.64 -7.91
CA LEU A 46 -5.18 -15.06 -6.68
C LEU A 46 -6.20 -14.08 -6.09
N ASN A 47 -6.67 -14.33 -4.86
CA ASN A 47 -7.26 -13.25 -4.08
C ASN A 47 -6.12 -12.40 -3.49
N LEU A 48 -5.84 -11.27 -4.13
CA LEU A 48 -4.71 -10.42 -3.76
C LEU A 48 -4.91 -9.72 -2.41
N ASN A 49 -6.12 -9.31 -2.07
CA ASN A 49 -6.39 -8.69 -0.77
C ASN A 49 -6.24 -9.69 0.38
N LEU A 50 -6.76 -10.91 0.18
CA LEU A 50 -6.56 -12.00 1.13
C LEU A 50 -5.08 -12.32 1.29
N TRP A 51 -4.30 -12.29 0.22
CA TRP A 51 -2.85 -12.47 0.30
C TRP A 51 -2.17 -11.34 1.09
N ILE A 52 -2.50 -10.08 0.81
CA ILE A 52 -2.00 -8.90 1.54
C ILE A 52 -2.34 -8.98 3.03
N ASN A 53 -3.50 -9.54 3.38
CA ASN A 53 -3.93 -9.75 4.76
C ASN A 53 -2.95 -10.62 5.55
N TYR A 54 -2.36 -11.65 4.92
CA TYR A 54 -1.54 -12.64 5.60
C TYR A 54 -0.03 -12.43 5.45
N HIS A 55 0.44 -11.72 4.41
CA HIS A 55 1.85 -11.66 4.05
C HIS A 55 2.39 -10.23 4.00
N ASP A 56 3.56 -9.98 4.61
CA ASP A 56 4.28 -8.70 4.54
C ASP A 56 5.53 -8.88 3.67
N MET A 57 5.34 -8.97 2.35
CA MET A 57 6.37 -9.30 1.36
C MET A 57 6.33 -8.29 0.21
N PRO A 58 6.94 -7.11 0.38
CA PRO A 58 6.74 -5.97 -0.52
C PRO A 58 7.23 -6.21 -1.94
N GLU A 59 8.32 -6.96 -2.13
CA GLU A 59 8.90 -7.22 -3.46
C GLU A 59 8.02 -8.17 -4.27
N MET A 60 7.48 -9.20 -3.61
CA MET A 60 6.54 -10.14 -4.23
C MET A 60 5.20 -9.45 -4.55
N LEU A 61 4.73 -8.59 -3.65
CA LEU A 61 3.55 -7.76 -3.88
C LEU A 61 3.75 -6.84 -5.09
N GLU A 62 4.89 -6.14 -5.17
CA GLU A 62 5.20 -5.25 -6.28
C GLU A 62 5.28 -6.01 -7.62
N TYR A 63 5.85 -7.23 -7.60
CA TYR A 63 5.83 -8.12 -8.75
C TYR A 63 4.40 -8.46 -9.20
N PHE A 64 3.50 -8.83 -8.27
CA PHE A 64 2.10 -9.10 -8.60
C PHE A 64 1.37 -7.89 -9.16
N LEU A 65 1.53 -6.73 -8.52
CA LEU A 65 0.89 -5.48 -8.95
C LEU A 65 1.36 -5.04 -10.35
N CYS A 66 2.66 -5.18 -10.62
CA CYS A 66 3.25 -4.90 -11.93
C CYS A 66 2.63 -5.78 -13.03
N HIS A 67 2.55 -7.09 -12.79
CA HIS A 67 1.97 -8.03 -13.74
C HIS A 67 0.45 -7.90 -13.87
N LEU A 68 -0.27 -7.59 -12.80
CA LEU A 68 -1.72 -7.36 -12.83
C LEU A 68 -2.04 -6.20 -13.79
N ARG A 69 -1.32 -5.08 -13.63
CA ARG A 69 -1.46 -3.90 -14.47
C ARG A 69 -1.11 -4.16 -15.94
N ARG A 70 0.04 -4.81 -16.20
CA ARG A 70 0.47 -5.16 -17.57
C ARG A 70 -0.55 -6.02 -18.31
N ASN A 71 -1.34 -6.79 -17.57
CA ASN A 71 -2.40 -7.63 -18.11
C ASN A 71 -3.77 -6.93 -18.24
N GLY A 72 -3.84 -5.61 -18.02
CA GLY A 72 -5.07 -4.82 -18.05
C GLY A 72 -5.96 -5.00 -16.81
N GLY A 73 -5.47 -5.70 -15.79
CA GLY A 73 -6.16 -5.83 -14.51
C GLY A 73 -6.01 -4.56 -13.67
N THR A 74 -7.05 -4.22 -12.92
CA THR A 74 -7.01 -3.12 -11.96
C THR A 74 -6.88 -3.65 -10.54
N PHE A 75 -6.02 -3.01 -9.75
CA PHE A 75 -6.04 -3.11 -8.29
C PHE A 75 -7.23 -2.31 -7.72
N LYS A 76 -8.43 -2.68 -8.18
CA LYS A 76 -9.73 -2.15 -7.76
C LYS A 76 -10.66 -3.36 -7.68
N ASP A 77 -10.43 -4.23 -6.72
CA ASP A 77 -11.41 -5.29 -6.45
C ASP A 77 -12.48 -4.67 -5.55
N ASN A 78 -13.60 -4.27 -6.17
CA ASN A 78 -14.74 -3.62 -5.53
C ASN A 78 -15.55 -4.56 -4.61
N THR A 79 -15.05 -5.76 -4.32
CA THR A 79 -15.80 -6.81 -3.62
C THR A 79 -15.52 -6.89 -2.13
N GLU A 80 -14.50 -6.18 -1.62
CA GLU A 80 -14.13 -6.24 -0.20
C GLU A 80 -14.46 -4.95 0.56
N ARG A 81 -14.82 -5.10 1.84
CA ARG A 81 -15.27 -4.01 2.72
C ARG A 81 -14.16 -3.03 3.13
N CYS A 82 -12.90 -3.39 2.93
CA CYS A 82 -11.72 -2.67 3.44
C CYS A 82 -10.69 -2.45 2.32
N GLU A 83 -10.09 -1.27 2.28
CA GLU A 83 -9.05 -0.94 1.30
C GLU A 83 -7.72 -1.66 1.64
N PRO A 84 -6.85 -1.94 0.66
CA PRO A 84 -5.61 -2.71 0.89
C PRO A 84 -4.63 -2.08 1.90
N ILE A 85 -4.58 -0.75 1.96
CA ILE A 85 -3.79 -0.02 2.96
C ILE A 85 -4.36 -0.24 4.37
N GLU A 86 -5.68 -0.18 4.52
CA GLU A 86 -6.38 -0.43 5.79
C GLU A 86 -6.12 -1.87 6.26
N LEU A 87 -6.29 -2.85 5.36
CA LEU A 87 -6.01 -4.26 5.63
C LEU A 87 -4.56 -4.48 6.07
N SER A 88 -3.62 -3.82 5.38
CA SER A 88 -2.20 -3.92 5.72
C SER A 88 -1.92 -3.41 7.13
N ILE A 89 -2.44 -2.25 7.49
CA ILE A 89 -2.24 -1.66 8.82
C ILE A 89 -2.89 -2.51 9.92
N ARG A 90 -4.14 -2.95 9.72
CA ARG A 90 -4.88 -3.77 10.70
C ARG A 90 -4.16 -5.07 11.06
N ASN A 91 -3.43 -5.64 10.11
CA ASN A 91 -2.71 -6.90 10.24
C ASN A 91 -1.19 -6.72 10.40
N LEU A 92 -0.72 -5.50 10.68
CA LEU A 92 0.70 -5.20 10.91
C LEU A 92 1.60 -5.54 9.69
N ARG A 93 1.08 -5.41 8.47
CA ARG A 93 1.77 -5.64 7.20
C ARG A 93 2.32 -4.32 6.63
N PHE A 94 3.16 -3.66 7.42
CA PHE A 94 3.57 -2.28 7.15
C PHE A 94 4.50 -2.15 5.95
N LEU A 95 5.30 -3.18 5.64
CA LEU A 95 6.26 -3.12 4.54
C LEU A 95 5.56 -3.04 3.18
N ASN A 96 4.40 -3.68 3.05
CA ASN A 96 3.58 -3.63 1.84
C ASN A 96 3.08 -2.22 1.45
N ILE A 97 3.01 -1.27 2.40
CA ILE A 97 2.45 0.06 2.15
C ILE A 97 3.20 0.80 1.04
N ALA A 98 4.52 0.71 1.02
CA ALA A 98 5.33 1.33 -0.02
C ALA A 98 4.98 0.77 -1.42
N SER A 99 4.86 -0.56 -1.54
CA SER A 99 4.47 -1.22 -2.78
C SER A 99 3.07 -0.82 -3.22
N ILE A 100 2.09 -0.77 -2.30
CA ILE A 100 0.71 -0.36 -2.63
C ILE A 100 0.67 1.08 -3.15
N LEU A 101 1.37 2.01 -2.49
CA LEU A 101 1.41 3.42 -2.88
C LEU A 101 2.11 3.67 -4.23
N LYS A 102 2.82 2.71 -4.81
CA LYS A 102 3.30 2.83 -6.20
C LYS A 102 2.15 2.65 -7.21
N PHE A 103 1.08 1.95 -6.85
CA PHE A 103 -0.02 1.56 -7.75
C PHE A 103 -1.35 2.24 -7.42
N GLN A 104 -1.45 2.89 -6.25
CA GLN A 104 -2.63 3.63 -5.79
C GLN A 104 -2.21 5.05 -5.36
N ASP A 105 -2.97 6.06 -5.79
CA ASP A 105 -2.73 7.49 -5.47
C ASP A 105 -2.65 7.73 -3.97
N ALA A 106 -3.71 7.34 -3.26
CA ALA A 106 -3.87 7.59 -1.84
C ALA A 106 -4.80 6.56 -1.18
N PRO A 107 -4.58 6.25 0.12
CA PRO A 107 -5.58 5.59 0.94
C PRO A 107 -6.83 6.46 1.03
N ARG A 108 -8.01 5.83 1.02
CA ARG A 108 -9.21 6.50 1.54
C ARG A 108 -9.09 6.62 3.04
N VAL A 109 -9.50 7.76 3.60
CA VAL A 109 -9.56 7.95 5.04
C VAL A 109 -10.47 6.85 5.62
N PRO A 110 -10.01 6.08 6.63
CA PRO A 110 -10.82 5.04 7.24
C PRO A 110 -12.10 5.63 7.84
N SER A 111 -13.17 4.82 7.97
CA SER A 111 -14.30 5.25 8.80
C SER A 111 -13.84 5.43 10.25
N VAL A 112 -14.53 6.29 11.01
CA VAL A 112 -14.21 6.62 12.42
C VAL A 112 -14.01 5.36 13.27
N ASP A 113 -14.84 4.33 13.08
CA ASP A 113 -14.72 3.05 13.81
C ASP A 113 -13.38 2.32 13.54
N THR A 114 -12.81 2.52 12.36
CA THR A 114 -11.59 1.87 11.90
C THR A 114 -10.34 2.61 12.39
N VAL A 115 -10.46 3.91 12.65
CA VAL A 115 -9.35 4.76 13.08
C VAL A 115 -8.75 4.28 14.39
N TRP A 116 -9.58 3.96 15.39
CA TRP A 116 -9.08 3.43 16.67
C TRP A 116 -8.25 2.16 16.50
N PHE A 117 -8.67 1.23 15.63
CA PHE A 117 -7.93 -0.01 15.38
C PHE A 117 -6.61 0.25 14.66
N ILE A 118 -6.62 1.07 13.61
CA ILE A 118 -5.42 1.45 12.88
C ILE A 118 -4.43 2.15 13.80
N TYR A 119 -4.94 3.06 14.62
CA TYR A 119 -4.18 3.81 15.57
C TYR A 119 -3.49 2.87 16.59
N ASN A 120 -4.21 1.95 17.23
CA ASN A 120 -3.60 0.96 18.14
C ASN A 120 -2.53 0.08 17.47
N ARG A 121 -2.63 -0.16 16.16
CA ARG A 121 -1.66 -0.94 15.40
C ARG A 121 -0.39 -0.13 15.09
N LEU A 122 -0.52 1.14 14.76
CA LEU A 122 0.62 2.04 14.49
C LEU A 122 1.33 2.47 15.78
N PHE A 123 0.58 2.63 16.87
CA PHE A 123 1.04 3.20 18.14
C PHE A 123 1.03 2.20 19.30
N GLY A 124 1.06 0.89 19.03
CA GLY A 124 1.09 -0.12 20.09
C GLY A 124 2.23 0.08 21.10
N ILE A 125 2.20 -0.69 22.20
CA ILE A 125 3.10 -0.57 23.37
C ILE A 125 4.60 -0.43 23.01
N SER A 126 5.02 -0.95 21.86
CA SER A 126 6.34 -0.68 21.28
C SER A 126 6.20 -0.41 19.77
N PRO A 127 6.21 0.86 19.33
CA PRO A 127 6.13 1.20 17.92
C PRO A 127 7.37 0.73 17.16
N THR A 128 7.19 0.09 16.00
CA THR A 128 8.30 -0.44 15.19
C THR A 128 8.78 0.58 14.17
N ALA A 129 10.01 0.40 13.65
CA ALA A 129 10.53 1.20 12.56
C ALA A 129 9.63 1.12 11.30
N SER A 130 9.08 -0.06 11.01
CA SER A 130 8.14 -0.24 9.90
C SER A 130 6.82 0.51 10.11
N ALA A 131 6.33 0.62 11.35
CA ALA A 131 5.15 1.41 11.67
C ALA A 131 5.42 2.92 11.49
N ALA A 132 6.60 3.40 11.91
CA ALA A 132 7.02 4.78 11.69
C ALA A 132 7.12 5.11 10.20
N GLU A 133 7.74 4.21 9.43
CA GLU A 133 7.87 4.37 7.99
C GLU A 133 6.52 4.33 7.27
N CYS A 134 5.63 3.42 7.67
CA CYS A 134 4.25 3.40 7.21
C CYS A 134 3.56 4.75 7.44
N LEU A 135 3.65 5.29 8.66
CA LEU A 135 3.06 6.58 8.99
C LEU A 135 3.67 7.73 8.16
N ARG A 136 4.99 7.73 7.96
CA ARG A 136 5.68 8.71 7.09
C ARG A 136 5.16 8.63 5.65
N LEU A 137 4.99 7.44 5.10
CA LEU A 137 4.49 7.22 3.74
C LEU A 137 3.03 7.66 3.59
N LEU A 138 2.17 7.33 4.57
CA LEU A 138 0.77 7.76 4.59
C LEU A 138 0.67 9.28 4.68
N TRP A 139 1.41 9.89 5.60
CA TRP A 139 1.47 11.34 5.76
C TRP A 139 1.84 12.03 4.46
N ASN A 140 2.85 11.54 3.75
CA ASN A 140 3.33 12.14 2.50
C ASN A 140 2.45 11.85 1.28
N SER A 141 1.62 10.80 1.30
CA SER A 141 0.72 10.45 0.19
C SER A 141 -0.66 11.10 0.29
N LEU A 142 -0.99 11.79 1.38
CA LEU A 142 -2.30 12.40 1.61
C LEU A 142 -2.24 13.94 1.61
N PRO A 143 -3.26 14.61 1.04
CA PRO A 143 -3.41 16.06 1.16
C PRO A 143 -3.76 16.46 2.59
N ASP A 144 -4.62 15.67 3.24
CA ASP A 144 -5.11 15.88 4.60
C ASP A 144 -4.35 15.02 5.61
N ALA A 145 -4.49 15.34 6.90
CA ALA A 145 -3.99 14.47 7.95
C ALA A 145 -4.72 13.12 7.91
N PHE A 146 -3.96 12.04 8.09
CA PHE A 146 -4.52 10.68 8.14
C PHE A 146 -5.38 10.45 9.40
N PHE A 147 -5.08 11.17 10.47
CA PHE A 147 -5.88 11.24 11.69
C PHE A 147 -6.33 12.68 11.91
N SER A 148 -7.56 12.86 12.36
CA SER A 148 -8.08 14.15 12.81
C SER A 148 -7.41 14.59 14.11
N PHE A 149 -7.56 15.87 14.47
CA PHE A 149 -7.04 16.39 15.73
C PHE A 149 -7.67 15.66 16.93
N GLU A 150 -8.98 15.44 16.88
CA GLU A 150 -9.75 14.75 17.92
C GLU A 150 -9.28 13.30 18.07
N GLU A 151 -9.00 12.62 16.96
CA GLU A 151 -8.49 11.25 16.94
C GLU A 151 -7.11 11.16 17.58
N ILE A 152 -6.23 12.14 17.30
CA ILE A 152 -4.92 12.26 17.95
C ILE A 152 -5.07 12.62 19.43
N GLU A 153 -6.01 13.49 19.80
CA GLU A 153 -6.21 13.89 21.19
C GLU A 153 -6.70 12.73 22.06
N MET A 154 -7.71 11.98 21.61
CA MET A 154 -8.19 10.76 22.29
C MET A 154 -7.05 9.75 22.49
N ALA A 155 -6.24 9.60 21.46
CA ALA A 155 -5.04 8.79 21.43
C ALA A 155 -4.00 9.19 22.48
N LEU A 156 -3.73 10.49 22.62
CA LEU A 156 -2.81 11.02 23.63
C LEU A 156 -3.35 10.83 25.05
N GLN A 157 -4.66 11.04 25.25
CA GLN A 157 -5.34 10.77 26.52
C GLN A 157 -5.26 9.28 26.92
N ALA A 158 -5.18 8.38 25.94
CA ALA A 158 -4.96 6.94 26.16
C ALA A 158 -3.50 6.56 26.50
N GLY A 159 -2.61 7.54 26.76
CA GLY A 159 -1.25 7.31 27.27
C GLY A 159 -0.20 7.07 26.18
N LEU A 160 -0.47 7.48 24.95
CA LEU A 160 0.41 7.23 23.81
C LEU A 160 1.26 8.43 23.42
N SER A 161 2.37 8.15 22.74
CA SER A 161 3.46 9.11 22.57
C SER A 161 3.29 9.97 21.32
N TYR A 162 2.92 11.25 21.50
CA TYR A 162 3.01 12.29 20.46
C TYR A 162 4.41 12.34 19.81
N ASN A 163 5.45 12.01 20.57
CA ASN A 163 6.84 12.00 20.10
C ASN A 163 7.05 10.93 19.00
N PHE A 164 6.34 9.81 19.06
CA PHE A 164 6.40 8.81 17.98
C PHE A 164 5.76 9.34 16.70
N TYR A 165 4.57 9.93 16.79
CA TYR A 165 3.89 10.51 15.63
C TYR A 165 4.74 11.59 14.98
N SER A 166 5.11 12.61 15.75
CA SER A 166 5.91 13.76 15.28
C SER A 166 7.28 13.33 14.76
N GLY A 167 7.92 12.35 15.41
CA GLY A 167 9.18 11.76 14.94
C GLY A 167 9.04 11.05 13.59
N ALA A 168 7.97 10.26 13.41
CA ALA A 168 7.73 9.53 12.16
C ALA A 168 7.37 10.46 10.99
N VAL A 169 6.52 11.46 11.21
CA VAL A 169 6.13 12.41 10.14
C VAL A 169 7.18 13.49 9.89
N GLY A 170 8.16 13.64 10.79
CA GLY A 170 9.22 14.64 10.71
C GLY A 170 8.72 16.08 10.90
N VAL A 171 7.52 16.23 11.48
CA VAL A 171 6.88 17.53 11.73
C VAL A 171 6.52 17.58 13.21
N PHE A 172 7.10 18.56 13.91
CA PHE A 172 6.76 18.89 15.28
C PHE A 172 6.09 20.25 15.28
N GLN A 173 4.79 20.29 15.53
CA GLN A 173 4.05 21.54 15.58
C GLN A 173 3.19 21.58 16.84
N ALA A 174 3.43 22.58 17.68
CA ALA A 174 2.64 22.84 18.88
C ALA A 174 1.20 23.31 18.57
N ARG A 175 0.89 23.58 17.28
CA ARG A 175 -0.41 24.06 16.79
C ARG A 175 -0.71 23.43 15.43
N VAL A 176 -1.99 23.37 15.06
CA VAL A 176 -2.40 22.96 13.72
C VAL A 176 -1.96 24.01 12.71
N GLU A 177 -0.94 23.72 11.91
CA GLU A 177 -0.58 24.55 10.75
C GLU A 177 -1.12 23.94 9.45
N LEU A 178 -1.46 24.82 8.51
CA LEU A 178 -1.79 24.39 7.15
C LEU A 178 -0.58 23.69 6.52
N ARG A 179 -0.87 22.69 5.69
CA ARG A 179 0.18 21.99 4.93
C ARG A 179 0.94 22.97 4.06
N SER A 180 2.25 22.77 3.97
CA SER A 180 3.05 23.52 3.01
C SER A 180 2.52 23.28 1.59
N LEU A 181 2.62 24.30 0.73
CA LEU A 181 2.26 24.15 -0.68
C LEU A 181 3.03 22.99 -1.32
N LYS A 182 4.31 22.83 -0.97
CA LYS A 182 5.14 21.70 -1.40
C LYS A 182 4.47 20.36 -1.05
N HIS A 183 4.01 20.20 0.20
CA HIS A 183 3.31 18.99 0.64
C HIS A 183 2.06 18.74 -0.19
N LEU A 184 1.22 19.77 -0.40
CA LEU A 184 -0.02 19.65 -1.18
C LEU A 184 0.21 19.32 -2.66
N CYS A 185 1.29 19.83 -3.27
CA CYS A 185 1.64 19.49 -4.64
C CYS A 185 1.91 17.99 -4.83
N ARG A 186 2.46 17.31 -3.80
CA ARG A 186 2.85 15.90 -3.91
C ARG A 186 1.67 14.95 -4.19
N PRO A 187 0.63 14.86 -3.33
CA PRO A 187 -0.53 14.01 -3.59
C PRO A 187 -1.29 14.48 -4.83
N THR A 188 -1.37 15.79 -5.11
CA THR A 188 -2.03 16.29 -6.32
C THR A 188 -1.38 15.76 -7.60
N VAL A 189 -0.06 15.85 -7.72
CA VAL A 189 0.66 15.33 -8.92
C VAL A 189 0.52 13.81 -9.01
N ARG A 190 0.66 13.10 -7.89
CA ARG A 190 0.51 11.63 -7.86
C ARG A 190 -0.90 11.19 -8.28
N ARG A 191 -1.94 11.90 -7.83
CA ARG A 191 -3.33 11.70 -8.25
C ARG A 191 -3.50 11.89 -9.74
N MET A 192 -3.01 13.01 -10.29
CA MET A 192 -3.10 13.27 -11.73
C MET A 192 -2.45 12.16 -12.57
N LEU A 193 -1.29 11.65 -12.15
CA LEU A 193 -0.61 10.54 -12.83
C LEU A 193 -1.43 9.24 -12.73
N TRP A 194 -2.00 8.96 -11.57
CA TRP A 194 -2.83 7.78 -11.36
C TRP A 194 -4.13 7.83 -12.18
N GLU A 195 -4.82 8.98 -12.20
CA GLU A 195 -6.02 9.22 -12.99
C GLU A 195 -5.77 9.12 -14.50
N SER A 196 -4.56 9.50 -14.93
CA SER A 196 -4.10 9.34 -16.32
C SER A 196 -3.77 7.89 -16.68
N GLY A 197 -3.94 6.94 -15.76
CA GLY A 197 -3.63 5.53 -16.00
C GLY A 197 -2.13 5.24 -16.06
N CYS A 198 -1.27 6.10 -15.50
CA CYS A 198 0.18 5.88 -15.40
C CYS A 198 0.55 5.14 -14.11
N TRP A 199 1.59 4.28 -14.16
CA TRP A 199 2.20 3.75 -12.94
C TRP A 199 2.95 4.90 -12.29
N ILE A 200 2.74 5.17 -11.00
CA ILE A 200 3.17 6.45 -10.40
C ILE A 200 4.69 6.64 -10.58
N PRO A 201 5.57 5.67 -10.26
CA PRO A 201 7.00 5.79 -10.53
C PRO A 201 7.33 6.05 -12.01
N ASP A 202 6.61 5.41 -12.94
CA ASP A 202 6.83 5.59 -14.39
C ASP A 202 6.36 6.96 -14.86
N GLY A 203 5.17 7.37 -14.45
CA GLY A 203 4.60 8.68 -14.72
C GLY A 203 5.50 9.79 -14.20
N ILE A 204 6.06 9.63 -12.99
CA ILE A 204 7.05 10.55 -12.43
C ILE A 204 8.29 10.62 -13.32
N ARG A 205 8.85 9.48 -13.76
CA ARG A 205 10.00 9.48 -14.67
C ARG A 205 9.69 10.18 -16.00
N LEU A 206 8.46 10.04 -16.50
CA LEU A 206 8.01 10.66 -17.74
C LEU A 206 7.75 12.17 -17.63
N THR A 207 7.63 12.72 -16.41
CA THR A 207 7.43 14.18 -16.22
C THR A 207 8.65 15.02 -16.58
N GLY A 208 9.85 14.42 -16.63
CA GLY A 208 11.11 15.13 -16.89
C GLY A 208 11.60 16.04 -15.76
N VAL A 209 10.96 16.01 -14.58
CA VAL A 209 11.41 16.81 -13.43
C VAL A 209 12.77 16.34 -12.90
N PRO A 210 13.58 17.23 -12.28
CA PRO A 210 14.85 16.85 -11.66
C PRO A 210 14.74 15.69 -10.66
N ARG A 211 15.82 14.90 -10.50
CA ARG A 211 15.85 13.70 -9.64
C ARG A 211 15.34 13.92 -8.22
N HIS A 212 15.70 15.04 -7.59
CA HIS A 212 15.23 15.35 -6.23
C HIS A 212 13.71 15.56 -6.15
N PHE A 213 13.09 16.07 -7.21
CA PHE A 213 11.63 16.12 -7.30
C PHE A 213 11.01 14.76 -7.61
N GLN A 214 11.70 13.90 -8.39
CA GLN A 214 11.25 12.53 -8.60
C GLN A 214 11.22 11.75 -7.29
N SER A 215 12.31 11.78 -6.51
CA SER A 215 12.37 11.14 -5.19
C SER A 215 11.31 11.68 -4.25
N PHE A 216 11.13 13.01 -4.23
CA PHE A 216 10.05 13.65 -3.48
C PHE A 216 8.65 13.14 -3.86
N LEU A 217 8.36 12.96 -5.16
CA LEU A 217 7.08 12.44 -5.66
C LEU A 217 6.93 10.92 -5.43
N ASN A 218 8.03 10.18 -5.42
CA ASN A 218 8.07 8.73 -5.12
C ASN A 218 7.97 8.41 -3.62
N LEU A 219 7.88 9.43 -2.75
CA LEU A 219 7.88 9.29 -1.30
C LEU A 219 9.22 8.77 -0.73
N GLU A 220 10.31 8.90 -1.48
CA GLU A 220 11.66 8.54 -1.05
C GLU A 220 12.19 9.57 -0.05
N ALA A 221 12.96 9.10 0.93
CA ALA A 221 13.62 9.93 1.95
C ALA A 221 14.96 10.47 1.45
#